data_AF-A0A9D7JYA8-F1
#
_entry.id   AF-A0A9D7JYA8-F1
#
_cell.length_a   1.000
_cell.length_b   1.000
_cell.length_c   1.000
_cell.angle_alpha   90.00
_cell.angle_beta   90.00
_cell.angle_gamma   90.00
#
_symmetry.space_group_name_H-M   'P 1'
#
loop_
_entity.id
_entity.type
_entity.pdbx_description
1 polymer ?
#
loop_
_entity_poly.entity_id
_entity_poly.type
_entity_poly.pdbx_seq_one_letter_code
_entity_poly.pdbx_strand_id
1 'polypeptide(L)'
;MKKQIYIVIICLLGSVSSILSQKIGNLNGIYYQAVAVDDIGKEIVGMDINGKPLNKKAIGVRFTITQGIDGAIEWEETHTTNTDKYGLFTLIIGQGTPTGNSKYPRLLDIPWIDADQFLKVEISTKNDGNYKLVSNQQFMSVPYSFYTDDIADDAITTEKILDSAILNRDIHTSAVDSRTILNESIIAEDIDTGAVTTSEILDSTILNKDLMTGSVDSRTLLDSTILNKDIQTGAVDSRILLDSTILNQDLQTGAVVQEPPKKNRDFQPGWIPVQSLNGTILNEDIADSAR
;
A
#
# COMPACT_ATOMS: atom_id res chain seq x y z
N MET A 1 -66.12 6.72 -19.37
CA MET A 1 -64.95 6.14 -18.68
C MET A 1 -63.86 5.87 -19.72
N LYS A 2 -62.85 6.74 -19.82
CA LYS A 2 -61.69 6.59 -20.70
C LYS A 2 -60.45 6.34 -19.83
N LYS A 3 -59.76 5.25 -20.13
CA LYS A 3 -58.53 4.76 -19.48
C LYS A 3 -57.28 5.47 -20.03
N GLN A 4 -56.17 5.29 -19.32
CA GLN A 4 -54.75 5.27 -19.79
C GLN A 4 -53.99 6.61 -19.69
N ILE A 5 -52.72 6.72 -19.24
CA ILE A 5 -51.61 5.80 -18.93
C ILE A 5 -50.67 6.52 -17.93
N TYR A 6 -50.10 5.83 -16.93
CA TYR A 6 -48.91 6.30 -16.21
C TYR A 6 -47.68 5.55 -16.74
N ILE A 7 -46.70 6.29 -17.26
CA ILE A 7 -45.37 5.77 -17.59
C ILE A 7 -44.56 5.84 -16.28
N VAL A 8 -44.14 4.69 -15.77
CA VAL A 8 -43.09 4.62 -14.76
C VAL A 8 -41.94 3.81 -15.34
N ILE A 9 -40.79 4.46 -15.36
CA ILE A 9 -39.52 4.10 -15.96
C ILE A 9 -38.97 2.82 -15.33
N ILE A 10 -38.57 1.89 -16.19
CA ILE A 10 -37.73 0.74 -15.87
C ILE A 10 -36.31 1.26 -15.62
N CYS A 11 -35.77 1.06 -14.41
CA CYS A 11 -34.34 1.11 -14.14
C CYS A 11 -33.83 -0.31 -13.87
N LEU A 12 -32.83 -0.69 -14.67
CA LEU A 12 -32.21 -1.99 -14.79
C LEU A 12 -30.93 -2.03 -13.93
N LEU A 13 -30.66 -3.18 -13.30
CA LEU A 13 -29.36 -3.69 -12.84
C LEU A 13 -28.58 -2.92 -11.77
N GLY A 14 -28.61 -3.47 -10.55
CA GLY A 14 -27.50 -3.42 -9.61
C GLY A 14 -27.31 -4.81 -9.02
N SER A 15 -26.28 -5.54 -9.49
CA SER A 15 -25.84 -6.79 -8.88
C SER A 15 -25.40 -6.52 -7.44
N VAL A 16 -26.10 -7.09 -6.47
CA VAL A 16 -25.73 -6.99 -5.06
C VAL A 16 -24.60 -7.99 -4.81
N SER A 17 -23.35 -7.55 -4.88
CA SER A 17 -22.21 -8.31 -4.40
C SER A 17 -22.40 -8.51 -2.89
N SER A 18 -22.78 -9.72 -2.49
CA SER A 18 -22.90 -10.08 -1.08
C SER A 18 -21.49 -10.25 -0.54
N ILE A 19 -20.99 -9.24 0.19
CA ILE A 19 -19.80 -9.42 1.01
C ILE A 19 -20.20 -10.41 2.11
N LEU A 20 -19.64 -11.62 2.08
CA LEU A 20 -19.63 -12.51 3.22
C LEU A 20 -18.72 -11.88 4.27
N SER A 21 -19.27 -10.95 5.06
CA SER A 21 -18.68 -10.63 6.35
C SER A 21 -18.72 -11.94 7.14
N GLN A 22 -17.54 -12.54 7.39
CA GLN A 22 -17.45 -13.65 8.32
C GLN A 22 -17.91 -13.09 9.66
N LYS A 23 -19.12 -13.49 10.05
CA LYS A 23 -19.71 -13.18 11.35
C LYS A 23 -18.74 -13.67 12.41
N ILE A 24 -17.94 -12.75 12.96
CA ILE A 24 -17.16 -12.99 14.17
C ILE A 24 -18.16 -13.57 15.18
N GLY A 25 -17.79 -14.69 15.80
CA GLY A 25 -18.65 -15.42 16.72
C GLY A 25 -19.33 -14.44 17.69
N ASN A 26 -20.63 -14.58 17.84
CA ASN A 26 -21.50 -13.73 18.66
C ASN A 26 -21.18 -13.93 20.16
N LEU A 27 -19.98 -13.52 20.60
CA LEU A 27 -19.51 -13.62 21.98
C LEU A 27 -20.12 -12.47 22.77
N ASN A 28 -21.35 -12.65 23.25
CA ASN A 28 -22.10 -11.60 23.93
C ASN A 28 -21.95 -11.60 25.46
N GLY A 29 -20.92 -12.27 26.00
CA GLY A 29 -20.69 -12.27 27.43
C GLY A 29 -19.75 -13.36 27.96
N ILE A 30 -19.53 -13.34 29.28
CA ILE A 30 -18.64 -14.24 30.01
C ILE A 30 -19.48 -15.19 30.87
N TYR A 31 -19.30 -16.50 30.73
CA TYR A 31 -19.99 -17.47 31.58
C TYR A 31 -19.49 -17.37 33.03
N TYR A 32 -20.43 -17.26 33.97
CA TYR A 32 -20.16 -17.27 35.39
C TYR A 32 -21.02 -18.34 36.07
N GLN A 33 -20.40 -19.12 36.95
CA GLN A 33 -21.09 -20.14 37.75
C GLN A 33 -20.58 -20.09 39.18
N ALA A 34 -21.51 -20.11 40.14
CA ALA A 34 -21.17 -20.12 41.56
C ALA A 34 -22.29 -20.77 42.39
N VAL A 35 -21.96 -21.08 43.65
CA VAL A 35 -22.90 -21.61 44.64
C VAL A 35 -23.21 -20.51 45.66
N ALA A 36 -24.48 -20.13 45.76
CA ALA A 36 -24.95 -19.18 46.75
C ALA A 36 -25.24 -19.87 48.10
N VAL A 37 -24.61 -19.37 49.16
CA VAL A 37 -24.78 -19.84 50.54
C VAL A 37 -25.37 -18.74 51.42
N ASP A 38 -26.03 -19.12 52.51
CA ASP A 38 -26.61 -18.16 53.47
C ASP A 38 -25.53 -17.35 54.23
N ASP A 39 -25.89 -16.12 54.60
CA ASP A 39 -25.03 -15.07 55.21
C ASP A 39 -24.57 -15.39 56.64
N ILE A 40 -24.99 -16.53 57.21
CA ILE A 40 -24.54 -16.99 58.53
C ILE A 40 -23.10 -17.55 58.48
N GLY A 41 -22.54 -17.77 57.27
CA GLY A 41 -21.15 -18.14 57.08
C GLY A 41 -20.28 -16.95 56.64
N LYS A 42 -19.83 -16.11 57.59
CA LYS A 42 -18.68 -15.24 57.33
C LYS A 42 -17.42 -16.09 57.30
N GLU A 43 -16.70 -16.09 56.18
CA GLU A 43 -15.43 -16.79 56.03
C GLU A 43 -14.38 -16.24 57.01
N ILE A 44 -13.64 -17.14 57.67
CA ILE A 44 -12.35 -16.86 58.31
C ILE A 44 -11.36 -17.79 57.63
N VAL A 45 -10.22 -17.27 57.20
CA VAL A 45 -9.20 -18.02 56.44
C VAL A 45 -8.80 -19.28 57.22
N GLY A 46 -9.05 -20.46 56.64
CA GLY A 46 -8.55 -21.75 57.15
C GLY A 46 -9.53 -22.64 57.95
N MET A 47 -10.85 -22.39 57.90
CA MET A 47 -11.86 -23.25 58.54
C MET A 47 -13.02 -23.59 57.58
N ASP A 48 -13.48 -24.84 57.59
CA ASP A 48 -14.60 -25.30 56.75
C ASP A 48 -15.93 -24.68 57.20
N ILE A 49 -16.72 -24.21 56.23
CA ILE A 49 -17.98 -23.49 56.42
C ILE A 49 -19.16 -24.47 56.45
N ASN A 50 -20.10 -24.30 57.39
CA ASN A 50 -21.43 -24.90 57.29
C ASN A 50 -22.48 -23.82 56.98
N GLY A 51 -22.29 -23.09 55.89
CA GLY A 51 -23.35 -22.28 55.29
C GLY A 51 -24.32 -23.20 54.54
N LYS A 52 -25.62 -23.15 54.84
CA LYS A 52 -26.59 -23.94 54.07
C LYS A 52 -26.73 -23.34 52.67
N PRO A 53 -26.68 -24.15 51.60
CA PRO A 53 -26.98 -23.65 50.26
C PRO A 53 -28.37 -23.02 50.20
N LEU A 54 -28.49 -21.91 49.49
CA LEU A 54 -29.78 -21.30 49.23
C LEU A 54 -30.52 -22.18 48.21
N ASN A 55 -31.37 -23.09 48.67
CA ASN A 55 -32.08 -24.04 47.81
C ASN A 55 -33.30 -23.39 47.15
N LYS A 56 -33.35 -23.37 45.81
CA LYS A 56 -34.50 -22.88 45.02
C LYS A 56 -34.99 -21.50 45.43
N LYS A 57 -34.05 -20.59 45.70
CA LYS A 57 -34.35 -19.21 46.09
C LYS A 57 -34.06 -18.26 44.95
N ALA A 58 -34.95 -17.29 44.78
CA ALA A 58 -34.69 -16.13 43.94
C ALA A 58 -33.62 -15.27 44.62
N ILE A 59 -32.55 -14.97 43.88
CA ILE A 59 -31.44 -14.13 44.32
C ILE A 59 -31.20 -13.02 43.28
N GLY A 60 -30.72 -11.88 43.77
CA GLY A 60 -30.12 -10.84 42.93
C GLY A 60 -28.62 -11.01 42.90
N VAL A 61 -28.00 -10.89 41.72
CA VAL A 61 -26.54 -10.91 41.56
C VAL A 61 -26.12 -9.63 40.84
N ARG A 62 -25.12 -8.93 41.38
CA ARG A 62 -24.49 -7.78 40.74
C ARG A 62 -23.06 -8.13 40.37
N PHE A 63 -22.72 -7.90 39.11
CA PHE A 63 -21.36 -7.99 38.60
C PHE A 63 -20.85 -6.58 38.38
N THR A 64 -19.69 -6.28 38.95
CA THR A 64 -19.01 -5.00 38.76
C THR A 64 -17.57 -5.28 38.32
N ILE A 65 -17.17 -4.71 37.20
CA ILE A 65 -15.80 -4.77 36.69
C ILE A 65 -15.14 -3.44 37.00
N THR A 66 -14.01 -3.48 37.72
CA THR A 66 -13.25 -2.29 38.09
C THR A 66 -11.86 -2.28 37.47
N GLN A 67 -11.37 -1.08 37.19
CA GLN A 67 -9.97 -0.84 36.82
C GLN A 67 -9.10 -0.94 38.08
N GLY A 68 -8.39 -2.06 38.27
CA GLY A 68 -7.70 -2.37 39.53
C GLY A 68 -8.66 -2.82 40.64
N ILE A 69 -8.11 -3.20 41.80
CA ILE A 69 -8.85 -3.83 42.90
C ILE A 69 -10.00 -2.97 43.46
N ASP A 70 -9.81 -1.65 43.49
CA ASP A 70 -10.75 -0.65 44.02
C ASP A 70 -10.81 0.63 43.18
N GLY A 71 -10.47 0.56 41.89
CA GLY A 71 -10.56 1.73 41.01
C GLY A 71 -11.96 1.97 40.44
N ALA A 72 -12.01 2.73 39.35
CA ALA A 72 -13.27 3.13 38.73
C ALA A 72 -14.07 1.94 38.20
N ILE A 73 -15.40 2.06 38.23
CA ILE A 73 -16.31 1.08 37.64
C ILE A 73 -16.29 1.25 36.13
N GLU A 74 -15.84 0.21 35.43
CA GLU A 74 -15.88 0.17 33.96
C GLU A 74 -17.20 -0.41 33.46
N TRP A 75 -17.72 -1.42 34.17
CA TRP A 75 -19.01 -2.04 33.86
C TRP A 75 -19.70 -2.53 35.12
N GLU A 76 -21.02 -2.35 35.19
CA GLU A 76 -21.86 -2.83 36.27
C GLU A 76 -23.25 -3.22 35.76
N GLU A 77 -23.66 -4.44 36.09
CA GLU A 77 -24.96 -4.99 35.72
C GLU A 77 -25.55 -5.84 36.83
N THR A 78 -26.87 -6.02 36.77
CA THR A 78 -27.64 -6.83 37.71
C THR A 78 -28.37 -7.96 37.00
N HIS A 79 -28.52 -9.07 37.71
CA HIS A 79 -29.25 -10.26 37.29
C HIS A 79 -30.21 -10.70 38.39
N THR A 80 -31.31 -11.31 37.99
CA THR A 80 -32.20 -12.05 38.89
C THR A 80 -32.23 -13.50 38.42
N THR A 81 -31.98 -14.45 39.31
CA THR A 81 -32.01 -15.88 38.99
C THR A 81 -32.50 -16.72 40.16
N ASN A 82 -32.84 -17.97 39.89
CA ASN A 82 -33.15 -18.96 40.90
C ASN A 82 -31.98 -19.94 41.04
N THR A 83 -31.59 -20.20 42.27
CA THR A 83 -30.61 -21.25 42.57
C THR A 83 -31.22 -22.65 42.43
N ASP A 84 -30.39 -23.67 42.24
CA ASP A 84 -30.83 -25.07 42.26
C ASP A 84 -30.93 -25.65 43.69
N LYS A 85 -31.09 -26.96 43.82
CA LYS A 85 -31.16 -27.65 45.13
C LYS A 85 -29.86 -27.58 45.94
N TYR A 86 -28.74 -27.25 45.30
CA TYR A 86 -27.40 -27.14 45.85
C TYR A 86 -26.92 -25.69 45.93
N GLY A 87 -27.78 -24.70 45.67
CA GLY A 87 -27.40 -23.28 45.66
C GLY A 87 -26.69 -22.83 44.38
N LEU A 88 -26.52 -23.70 43.39
CA LEU A 88 -25.83 -23.40 42.14
C LEU A 88 -26.67 -22.45 41.29
N PHE A 89 -26.01 -21.47 40.67
CA PHE A 89 -26.58 -20.64 39.61
C PHE A 89 -25.55 -20.41 38.51
N THR A 90 -26.06 -20.23 37.28
CA THR A 90 -25.26 -19.91 36.11
C THR A 90 -25.81 -18.63 35.48
N LEU A 91 -24.93 -17.69 35.17
CA LEU A 91 -25.24 -16.42 34.54
C LEU A 91 -24.23 -16.13 33.44
N ILE A 92 -24.58 -15.20 32.55
CA ILE A 92 -23.69 -14.70 31.51
C ILE A 92 -23.49 -13.21 31.77
N ILE A 93 -22.26 -12.83 32.15
CA ILE A 93 -21.89 -11.44 32.35
C ILE A 93 -21.96 -10.72 31.00
N GLY A 94 -22.64 -9.58 30.92
CA GLY A 94 -22.92 -8.84 29.68
C GLY A 94 -24.33 -9.07 29.13
N GLN A 95 -25.12 -9.95 29.76
CA GLN A 95 -26.55 -10.19 29.44
C GLN A 95 -27.49 -9.72 30.57
N GLY A 96 -26.96 -9.00 31.56
CA GLY A 96 -27.75 -8.45 32.66
C GLY A 96 -28.39 -7.11 32.32
N THR A 97 -29.02 -6.50 33.31
CA THR A 97 -29.52 -5.13 33.22
C THR A 97 -28.43 -4.18 33.71
N PRO A 98 -27.86 -3.29 32.86
CA PRO A 98 -26.87 -2.30 33.29
C PRO A 98 -27.47 -1.36 34.34
N THR A 99 -26.70 -1.02 35.37
CA THR A 99 -27.17 -0.17 36.48
C THR A 99 -27.16 1.33 36.16
N GLY A 100 -26.52 1.71 35.05
CA GLY A 100 -26.25 3.10 34.69
C GLY A 100 -24.95 3.66 35.31
N ASN A 101 -24.28 2.90 36.18
CA ASN A 101 -22.98 3.29 36.76
C ASN A 101 -21.77 2.91 35.86
N SER A 102 -22.02 2.22 34.76
CA SER A 102 -20.98 1.77 33.83
C SER A 102 -20.38 2.96 33.07
N LYS A 103 -19.05 3.02 32.98
CA LYS A 103 -18.35 3.99 32.13
C LYS A 103 -18.54 3.70 30.64
N TYR A 104 -18.61 2.42 30.26
CA TYR A 104 -18.81 2.00 28.88
C TYR A 104 -20.25 1.50 28.63
N PRO A 105 -20.81 1.73 27.42
CA PRO A 105 -22.19 1.38 27.11
C PRO A 105 -22.41 -0.11 26.90
N ARG A 106 -21.35 -0.90 26.64
CA ARG A 106 -21.40 -2.37 26.55
C ARG A 106 -20.16 -2.97 27.21
N LEU A 107 -20.28 -4.20 27.73
CA LEU A 107 -19.17 -4.99 28.25
C LEU A 107 -18.00 -5.12 27.25
N LEU A 108 -18.31 -5.23 25.96
CA LEU A 108 -17.30 -5.36 24.89
C LEU A 108 -16.55 -4.06 24.58
N ASP A 109 -17.03 -2.91 25.07
CA ASP A 109 -16.40 -1.61 24.83
C ASP A 109 -15.33 -1.27 25.89
N ILE A 110 -15.14 -2.13 26.91
CA ILE A 110 -14.12 -1.93 27.94
C ILE A 110 -12.72 -2.14 27.32
N PRO A 111 -11.76 -1.21 27.50
CA PRO A 111 -10.38 -1.38 27.07
C PRO A 111 -9.65 -2.30 28.05
N TRP A 112 -9.72 -3.60 27.78
CA TRP A 112 -9.15 -4.64 28.64
C TRP A 112 -7.61 -4.58 28.79
N ILE A 113 -6.91 -3.76 28.00
CA ILE A 113 -5.46 -3.57 28.05
C ILE A 113 -5.00 -2.46 29.01
N ASP A 114 -5.89 -1.53 29.39
CA ASP A 114 -5.49 -0.29 30.06
C ASP A 114 -5.12 -0.46 31.54
N ALA A 115 -5.43 -1.60 32.16
CA ALA A 115 -5.05 -1.96 33.53
C ALA A 115 -5.34 -3.45 33.83
N ASP A 116 -5.02 -3.90 35.04
CA ASP A 116 -5.57 -5.14 35.58
C ASP A 116 -7.06 -4.97 35.91
N GLN A 117 -7.95 -5.78 35.33
CA GLN A 117 -9.38 -5.74 35.68
C GLN A 117 -9.72 -6.70 36.81
N PHE A 118 -10.66 -6.28 37.66
CA PHE A 118 -11.18 -7.09 38.76
C PHE A 118 -12.68 -7.29 38.61
N LEU A 119 -13.15 -8.52 38.85
CA LEU A 119 -14.56 -8.87 38.94
C LEU A 119 -14.99 -8.88 40.40
N LYS A 120 -15.81 -7.90 40.76
CA LYS A 120 -16.59 -7.89 41.99
C LYS A 120 -17.92 -8.59 41.75
N VAL A 121 -18.24 -9.53 42.64
CA VAL A 121 -19.51 -10.25 42.65
C VAL A 121 -20.19 -9.96 43.97
N GLU A 122 -21.44 -9.50 43.88
CA GLU A 122 -22.25 -9.18 45.03
C GLU A 122 -23.61 -9.85 44.92
N ILE A 123 -24.14 -10.34 46.05
CA ILE A 123 -25.39 -11.11 46.07
C ILE A 123 -26.39 -10.44 47.03
N SER A 124 -27.64 -10.32 46.57
CA SER A 124 -28.81 -10.04 47.41
C SER A 124 -29.60 -11.34 47.59
N THR A 125 -29.55 -11.91 48.79
CA THR A 125 -30.19 -13.20 49.11
C THR A 125 -31.72 -13.15 49.17
N LYS A 126 -32.29 -11.94 49.23
CA LYS A 126 -33.73 -11.66 49.20
C LYS A 126 -34.20 -11.05 47.89
N ASN A 127 -33.28 -10.79 46.96
CA ASN A 127 -33.52 -10.04 45.72
C ASN A 127 -34.22 -8.68 45.97
N ASP A 128 -33.78 -7.98 47.02
CA ASP A 128 -34.35 -6.70 47.50
C ASP A 128 -33.47 -5.48 47.14
N GLY A 129 -32.41 -5.70 46.35
CA GLY A 129 -31.43 -4.68 45.98
C GLY A 129 -30.36 -4.43 47.05
N ASN A 130 -30.42 -5.10 48.21
CA ASN A 130 -29.37 -5.05 49.21
C ASN A 130 -28.26 -6.06 48.87
N TYR A 131 -27.30 -5.63 48.06
CA TYR A 131 -26.18 -6.45 47.60
C TYR A 131 -25.04 -6.49 48.63
N LYS A 132 -24.52 -7.68 48.89
CA LYS A 132 -23.34 -7.90 49.74
C LYS A 132 -22.19 -8.48 48.92
N LEU A 133 -20.98 -7.96 49.12
CA LEU A 133 -19.77 -8.47 48.48
C LEU A 133 -19.49 -9.92 48.89
N VAL A 134 -19.38 -10.79 47.89
CA VAL A 134 -19.03 -12.20 48.08
C VAL A 134 -17.67 -12.56 47.45
N SER A 135 -17.23 -11.83 46.43
CA SER A 135 -15.94 -12.07 45.76
C SER A 135 -15.41 -10.80 45.11
N ASN A 136 -14.09 -10.61 45.14
CA ASN A 136 -13.36 -9.61 44.35
C ASN A 136 -12.08 -10.27 43.82
N GLN A 137 -12.07 -10.66 42.56
CA GLN A 137 -10.98 -11.44 41.96
C GLN A 137 -10.44 -10.74 40.72
N GLN A 138 -9.12 -10.76 40.55
CA GLN A 138 -8.47 -10.27 39.33
C GLN A 138 -8.76 -11.22 38.16
N PHE A 139 -9.06 -10.67 36.99
CA PHE A 139 -9.01 -11.44 35.74
C PHE A 139 -7.55 -11.77 35.44
N MET A 140 -7.15 -13.04 35.61
CA MET A 140 -5.76 -13.47 35.41
C MET A 140 -5.36 -13.64 33.93
N SER A 141 -6.32 -13.51 33.02
CA SER A 141 -6.09 -13.40 31.57
C SER A 141 -7.34 -12.80 30.96
N VAL A 142 -7.15 -11.80 30.10
CA VAL A 142 -8.24 -11.20 29.32
C VAL A 142 -8.82 -12.23 28.36
N PRO A 143 -10.13 -12.51 28.39
CA PRO A 143 -10.77 -13.24 27.31
C PRO A 143 -10.66 -12.35 26.07
N TYR A 144 -9.83 -12.74 25.10
CA TYR A 144 -9.66 -12.14 23.78
C TYR A 144 -8.68 -10.97 23.54
N SER A 145 -8.05 -10.36 24.55
CA SER A 145 -7.06 -9.28 24.28
C SER A 145 -5.63 -9.82 24.09
N PHE A 146 -5.41 -10.61 23.03
CA PHE A 146 -4.06 -10.76 22.50
C PHE A 146 -3.89 -10.16 21.09
N TYR A 147 -4.97 -9.78 20.39
CA TYR A 147 -4.86 -9.23 19.02
C TYR A 147 -6.07 -8.37 18.61
N THR A 148 -6.17 -7.13 19.10
CA THR A 148 -6.98 -6.05 18.51
C THR A 148 -6.39 -4.74 19.05
N ASP A 149 -5.41 -4.10 18.43
CA ASP A 149 -5.58 -3.25 17.25
C ASP A 149 -4.39 -3.31 16.27
N ASP A 150 -3.31 -3.99 16.66
CA ASP A 150 -2.14 -4.20 15.81
C ASP A 150 -2.12 -5.62 15.23
N ILE A 151 -1.89 -5.68 13.92
CA ILE A 151 -1.41 -6.90 13.27
C ILE A 151 -0.02 -7.18 13.85
N ALA A 152 0.18 -8.32 14.51
CA ALA A 152 1.52 -8.70 14.99
C ALA A 152 2.54 -8.68 13.85
N ASP A 153 3.81 -8.48 14.21
CA ASP A 153 4.93 -8.76 13.31
C ASP A 153 4.76 -10.16 12.69
N ASP A 154 4.95 -10.25 11.37
CA ASP A 154 4.79 -11.46 10.56
C ASP A 154 3.40 -12.14 10.63
N ALA A 155 2.38 -11.49 11.21
CA ALA A 155 1.06 -12.08 11.31
C ALA A 155 0.36 -12.22 9.94
N ILE A 156 0.76 -11.44 8.93
CA ILE A 156 0.28 -11.56 7.55
C ILE A 156 1.38 -12.20 6.71
N THR A 157 1.25 -13.51 6.48
CA THR A 157 2.13 -14.27 5.58
C THR A 157 1.48 -14.41 4.21
N THR A 158 2.26 -14.83 3.21
CA THR A 158 1.77 -15.04 1.84
C THR A 158 0.56 -15.97 1.80
N GLU A 159 0.54 -17.03 2.60
CA GLU A 159 -0.57 -18.01 2.61
C GLU A 159 -1.88 -17.45 3.17
N LYS A 160 -1.82 -16.33 3.91
CA LYS A 160 -3.00 -15.67 4.48
C LYS A 160 -3.60 -14.63 3.53
N ILE A 161 -2.86 -14.23 2.49
CA ILE A 161 -3.34 -13.34 1.44
C ILE A 161 -3.76 -14.22 0.26
N LEU A 162 -5.06 -14.25 -0.05
CA LEU A 162 -5.53 -14.93 -1.25
C LEU A 162 -5.04 -14.21 -2.51
N ASP A 163 -4.82 -14.96 -3.59
CA ASP A 163 -4.44 -14.38 -4.88
C ASP A 163 -5.43 -13.30 -5.32
N SER A 164 -4.91 -12.16 -5.76
CA SER A 164 -5.69 -10.98 -6.15
C SER A 164 -6.58 -10.38 -5.04
N ALA A 165 -6.37 -10.73 -3.77
CA ALA A 165 -7.12 -10.15 -2.66
C ALA A 165 -6.79 -8.67 -2.45
N ILE A 166 -5.52 -8.29 -2.62
CA ILE A 166 -5.07 -6.89 -2.57
C ILE A 166 -5.15 -6.31 -3.97
N LEU A 167 -5.95 -5.26 -4.12
CA LEU A 167 -6.15 -4.56 -5.39
C LEU A 167 -5.49 -3.19 -5.33
N ASN A 168 -5.24 -2.57 -6.48
CA ASN A 168 -4.56 -1.27 -6.56
C ASN A 168 -5.26 -0.17 -5.72
N ARG A 169 -6.58 -0.24 -5.54
CA ARG A 169 -7.33 0.71 -4.71
C ARG A 169 -7.08 0.55 -3.21
N ASP A 170 -6.60 -0.61 -2.79
CA ASP A 170 -6.29 -0.93 -1.39
C ASP A 170 -4.86 -0.48 -1.04
N ILE A 171 -4.04 -0.18 -2.06
CA ILE A 171 -2.69 0.35 -1.93
C ILE A 171 -2.75 1.87 -2.10
N HIS A 172 -2.42 2.60 -1.03
CA HIS A 172 -2.28 4.05 -1.13
C HIS A 172 -1.15 4.42 -2.10
N THR A 173 -1.30 5.51 -2.86
CA THR A 173 -0.36 5.90 -3.94
C THR A 173 1.08 6.14 -3.48
N SER A 174 1.30 6.39 -2.19
CA SER A 174 2.64 6.56 -1.59
C SER A 174 3.08 5.39 -0.71
N ALA A 175 2.35 4.27 -0.72
CA ALA A 175 2.69 3.10 0.09
C ALA A 175 3.89 2.30 -0.49
N VAL A 176 4.08 2.38 -1.81
CA VAL A 176 5.21 1.76 -2.50
C VAL A 176 6.22 2.85 -2.82
N ASP A 177 7.38 2.79 -2.18
CA ASP A 177 8.49 3.71 -2.42
C ASP A 177 9.81 2.93 -2.54
N SER A 178 10.91 3.63 -2.81
CA SER A 178 12.21 2.99 -3.03
C SER A 178 12.77 2.22 -1.82
N ARG A 179 12.19 2.38 -0.62
CA ARG A 179 12.57 1.60 0.56
C ARG A 179 11.90 0.24 0.59
N THR A 180 10.74 0.09 -0.05
CA THR A 180 9.97 -1.17 -0.12
C THR A 180 10.24 -1.96 -1.39
N ILE A 181 10.71 -1.31 -2.45
CA ILE A 181 11.17 -1.97 -3.68
C ILE A 181 12.61 -2.45 -3.47
N LEU A 182 12.86 -3.76 -3.65
CA LEU A 182 14.21 -4.31 -3.59
C LEU A 182 15.00 -3.95 -4.86
N ASN A 183 16.31 -3.75 -4.71
CA ASN A 183 17.16 -3.48 -5.87
C ASN A 183 17.09 -4.62 -6.89
N GLU A 184 16.99 -4.26 -8.17
CA GLU A 184 16.89 -5.20 -9.30
C GLU A 184 15.65 -6.13 -9.26
N SER A 185 14.66 -5.85 -8.40
CA SER A 185 13.44 -6.67 -8.36
C SER A 185 12.44 -6.32 -9.47
N ILE A 186 12.54 -5.13 -10.05
CA ILE A 186 11.72 -4.72 -11.19
C ILE A 186 12.46 -5.11 -12.46
N ILE A 187 11.96 -6.15 -13.13
CA ILE A 187 12.51 -6.63 -14.39
C ILE A 187 11.75 -6.01 -15.58
N ALA A 188 12.29 -6.16 -16.79
CA ALA A 188 11.66 -5.60 -17.99
C ALA A 188 10.23 -6.12 -18.23
N GLU A 189 9.90 -7.33 -17.77
CA GLU A 189 8.55 -7.91 -17.89
C GLU A 189 7.52 -7.24 -16.96
N ASP A 190 7.97 -6.61 -15.87
CA ASP A 190 7.10 -5.87 -14.94
C ASP A 190 6.76 -4.47 -15.48
N ILE A 191 7.49 -4.01 -16.50
CA ILE A 191 7.33 -2.68 -17.10
C ILE A 191 6.58 -2.84 -18.41
N ASP A 192 5.31 -2.43 -18.41
CA ASP A 192 4.50 -2.42 -19.63
C ASP A 192 5.16 -1.59 -20.74
N THR A 193 4.95 -2.01 -22.00
CA THR A 193 5.46 -1.29 -23.17
C THR A 193 4.91 0.14 -23.19
N GLY A 194 5.81 1.12 -23.11
CA GLY A 194 5.46 2.54 -23.07
C GLY A 194 5.11 3.09 -21.68
N ALA A 195 5.28 2.30 -20.60
CA ALA A 195 5.05 2.75 -19.24
C ALA A 195 6.01 3.87 -18.80
N VAL A 196 7.26 3.82 -19.27
CA VAL A 196 8.25 4.88 -19.06
C VAL A 196 8.16 5.86 -20.23
N THR A 197 7.47 6.98 -20.03
CA THR A 197 7.35 8.04 -21.02
C THR A 197 8.39 9.14 -20.76
N THR A 198 8.39 10.18 -21.59
CA THR A 198 9.35 11.29 -21.47
C THR A 198 9.22 12.06 -20.16
N SER A 199 8.07 12.04 -19.49
CA SER A 199 7.91 12.69 -18.18
C SER A 199 8.59 11.94 -17.04
N GLU A 200 8.77 10.62 -17.18
CA GLU A 200 9.40 9.78 -16.16
C GLU A 200 10.93 9.78 -16.30
N ILE A 201 11.46 10.17 -17.46
CA ILE A 201 12.90 10.28 -17.72
C ILE A 201 13.31 11.75 -17.60
N LEU A 202 14.10 12.07 -16.58
CA LEU A 202 14.64 13.42 -16.45
C LEU A 202 15.65 13.73 -17.57
N ASP A 203 15.59 14.96 -18.09
CA ASP A 203 16.49 15.41 -19.15
C ASP A 203 17.97 15.19 -18.80
N SER A 204 18.75 14.76 -19.78
CA SER A 204 20.20 14.49 -19.67
C SER A 204 20.59 13.37 -18.67
N THR A 205 19.64 12.56 -18.20
CA THR A 205 19.96 11.43 -17.31
C THR A 205 20.38 10.16 -18.03
N ILE A 206 19.94 9.95 -19.27
CA ILE A 206 20.43 8.87 -20.12
C ILE A 206 21.77 9.28 -20.70
N LEU A 207 22.85 8.69 -20.20
CA LEU A 207 24.21 8.94 -20.64
C LEU A 207 24.65 7.88 -21.65
N ASN A 208 25.71 8.16 -22.41
CA ASN A 208 26.24 7.20 -23.39
C ASN A 208 26.62 5.84 -22.78
N LYS A 209 26.96 5.78 -21.48
CA LYS A 209 27.26 4.52 -20.78
C LYS A 209 26.00 3.66 -20.53
N ASP A 210 24.83 4.27 -20.53
CA ASP A 210 23.55 3.61 -20.31
C ASP A 210 22.99 3.05 -21.63
N LEU A 211 23.56 3.46 -22.76
CA LEU A 211 23.24 2.96 -24.10
C LEU A 211 24.23 1.86 -24.50
N MET A 212 23.68 0.70 -24.89
CA MET A 212 24.50 -0.36 -25.48
C MET A 212 25.03 0.09 -26.85
N THR A 213 26.28 -0.29 -27.20
CA THR A 213 26.82 -0.01 -28.54
C THR A 213 25.91 -0.59 -29.63
N GLY A 214 25.48 0.27 -30.56
CA GLY A 214 24.56 -0.08 -31.64
C GLY A 214 23.08 -0.02 -31.28
N SER A 215 22.71 0.37 -30.05
CA SER A 215 21.29 0.55 -29.68
C SER A 215 20.63 1.71 -30.41
N VAL A 216 21.41 2.72 -30.78
CA VAL A 216 20.98 3.85 -31.61
C VAL A 216 21.39 3.54 -33.05
N ASP A 217 20.42 3.09 -33.83
CA ASP A 217 20.58 2.82 -35.26
C ASP A 217 19.56 3.61 -36.11
N SER A 218 19.62 3.43 -37.42
CA SER A 218 18.73 4.12 -38.36
C SER A 218 17.25 3.76 -38.24
N ARG A 219 16.89 2.71 -37.48
CA ARG A 219 15.48 2.41 -37.17
C ARG A 219 14.96 3.30 -36.03
N THR A 220 15.86 3.69 -35.12
CA THR A 220 15.54 4.55 -33.96
C THR A 220 15.69 6.04 -34.26
N LEU A 221 16.56 6.40 -35.21
CA LEU A 221 16.74 7.78 -35.67
C LEU A 221 15.77 8.06 -36.82
N LEU A 222 14.87 9.01 -36.63
CA LEU A 222 13.99 9.47 -37.71
C LEU A 222 14.77 10.32 -38.72
N ASP A 223 14.43 10.19 -39.99
CA ASP A 223 15.06 10.95 -41.07
C ASP A 223 14.99 12.46 -40.82
N SER A 224 16.08 13.17 -41.16
CA SER A 224 16.22 14.63 -41.00
C SER A 224 16.14 15.15 -39.56
N THR A 225 16.20 14.29 -38.54
CA THR A 225 16.20 14.75 -37.12
C THR A 225 17.57 15.18 -36.63
N ILE A 226 18.64 14.60 -37.15
CA ILE A 226 20.01 15.07 -36.89
C ILE A 226 20.29 16.26 -37.79
N LEU A 227 20.34 17.45 -37.21
CA LEU A 227 20.63 18.70 -37.91
C LEU A 227 22.13 19.03 -37.76
N ASN A 228 22.63 19.92 -38.64
CA ASN A 228 24.03 20.37 -38.57
C ASN A 228 24.43 20.95 -37.20
N LYS A 229 23.47 21.50 -36.44
CA LYS A 229 23.71 22.03 -35.08
C LYS A 229 23.93 20.94 -34.02
N ASP A 230 23.45 19.72 -34.29
CA ASP A 230 23.54 18.58 -33.37
C ASP A 230 24.88 17.84 -33.55
N ILE A 231 25.58 18.10 -34.66
CA ILE A 231 26.91 17.58 -34.97
C ILE A 231 27.95 18.63 -34.59
N GLN A 232 28.81 18.30 -33.63
CA GLN A 232 29.92 19.17 -33.27
C GLN A 232 30.89 19.37 -34.45
N THR A 233 31.42 20.59 -34.63
CA THR A 233 32.44 20.88 -35.64
C THR A 233 33.63 19.92 -35.52
N GLY A 234 33.95 19.22 -36.61
CA GLY A 234 35.02 18.21 -36.66
C GLY A 234 34.63 16.83 -36.13
N ALA A 235 33.38 16.61 -35.70
CA ALA A 235 32.89 15.28 -35.32
C ALA A 235 32.84 14.33 -36.51
N VAL A 236 32.61 14.85 -37.72
CA VAL A 236 32.71 14.10 -38.97
C VAL A 236 34.09 14.33 -39.58
N ASP A 237 34.94 13.30 -39.49
CA ASP A 237 36.26 13.28 -40.09
C ASP A 237 36.44 12.09 -41.04
N SER A 238 37.61 12.02 -41.70
CA SER A 238 37.93 10.97 -42.66
C SER A 238 38.01 9.57 -42.07
N ARG A 239 37.96 9.38 -40.74
CA ARG A 239 37.93 8.05 -40.11
C ARG A 239 36.53 7.46 -40.11
N ILE A 240 35.48 8.30 -40.15
CA ILE A 240 34.09 7.85 -40.13
C ILE A 240 33.43 7.91 -41.52
N LEU A 241 33.98 8.71 -42.43
CA LEU A 241 33.56 8.72 -43.83
C LEU A 241 34.25 7.59 -44.58
N LEU A 242 33.46 6.75 -45.25
CA LEU A 242 33.98 5.71 -46.12
C LEU A 242 34.44 6.34 -47.44
N ASP A 243 35.55 5.83 -47.98
CA ASP A 243 36.07 6.33 -49.26
C ASP A 243 35.03 6.16 -50.37
N SER A 244 34.95 7.17 -51.25
CA SER A 244 34.04 7.19 -52.40
C SER A 244 32.54 7.21 -52.09
N THR A 245 32.12 7.39 -50.82
CA THR A 245 30.69 7.50 -50.49
C THR A 245 30.13 8.91 -50.62
N ILE A 246 30.97 9.93 -50.63
CA ILE A 246 30.58 11.32 -50.92
C ILE A 246 30.80 11.57 -52.42
N LEU A 247 29.71 11.80 -53.14
CA LEU A 247 29.70 12.07 -54.57
C LEU A 247 29.64 13.58 -54.83
N ASN A 248 30.03 14.00 -56.04
CA ASN A 248 29.95 15.41 -56.43
C ASN A 248 28.53 16.00 -56.33
N GLN A 249 27.48 15.18 -56.44
CA GLN A 249 26.09 15.61 -56.28
C GLN A 249 25.71 15.90 -54.82
N ASP A 250 26.44 15.34 -53.85
CA ASP A 250 26.21 15.53 -52.42
C ASP A 250 26.84 16.84 -51.92
N LEU A 251 27.73 17.44 -52.72
CA LEU A 251 28.43 18.67 -52.43
C LEU A 251 27.79 19.84 -53.17
N GLN A 252 27.48 20.91 -52.45
CA GLN A 252 27.05 22.15 -53.08
C GLN A 252 28.20 22.75 -53.90
N THR A 253 27.87 23.46 -54.99
CA THR A 253 28.86 24.17 -55.82
C THR A 253 29.70 25.12 -54.96
N GLY A 254 31.02 24.92 -54.95
CA GLY A 254 31.96 25.71 -54.14
C GLY A 254 32.16 25.23 -52.70
N ALA A 255 31.54 24.11 -52.30
CA ALA A 255 31.74 23.52 -50.97
C ALA A 255 33.18 23.03 -50.72
N VAL A 256 33.91 22.69 -51.79
CA VAL A 256 35.31 22.29 -51.73
C VAL A 256 36.18 23.47 -52.16
N VAL A 257 36.91 24.04 -51.20
CA VAL A 257 37.96 25.01 -51.51
C VAL A 257 39.20 24.22 -51.90
N GLN A 258 39.51 24.17 -53.20
CA GLN A 258 40.81 23.67 -53.63
C GLN A 258 41.88 24.65 -53.16
N GLU A 259 42.94 24.15 -52.51
CA GLU A 259 44.11 24.98 -52.24
C GLU A 259 44.61 25.57 -53.58
N PRO A 260 44.87 26.89 -53.66
CA PRO A 260 45.42 27.47 -54.87
C PRO A 260 46.71 26.74 -55.24
N PRO A 261 46.96 26.46 -56.53
CA PRO A 261 48.16 25.77 -56.96
C PRO A 261 49.37 26.52 -56.41
N LYS A 262 50.23 25.81 -55.64
CA LYS A 262 51.45 26.39 -55.11
C LYS A 262 52.19 27.04 -56.28
N LYS A 263 52.38 28.36 -56.24
CA LYS A 263 53.25 29.07 -57.20
C LYS A 263 54.65 28.52 -57.01
N ASN A 264 55.00 27.51 -57.80
CA ASN A 264 56.36 27.04 -57.90
C ASN A 264 57.14 28.19 -58.55
N ARG A 265 57.92 28.94 -57.75
CA ARG A 265 58.72 30.05 -58.25
C ARG A 265 59.92 29.59 -59.10
N ASP A 266 60.10 28.27 -59.28
CA ASP A 266 61.29 27.71 -59.89
C ASP A 266 61.01 26.81 -61.12
N PHE A 267 60.05 27.18 -61.99
CA PHE A 267 59.95 26.53 -63.30
C PHE A 267 61.06 27.03 -64.23
N GLN A 268 62.11 26.21 -64.39
CA GLN A 268 63.15 26.38 -65.42
C GLN A 268 62.53 26.30 -66.83
N PRO A 269 63.07 27.02 -67.84
CA PRO A 269 62.50 27.01 -69.20
C PRO A 269 62.53 25.60 -69.81
N GLY A 270 61.37 25.05 -70.14
CA GLY A 270 61.23 23.73 -70.78
C GLY A 270 60.18 22.79 -70.19
N TRP A 271 59.50 23.17 -69.12
CA TRP A 271 58.46 22.35 -68.51
C TRP A 271 57.09 22.61 -69.16
N ILE A 272 56.50 21.59 -69.77
CA ILE A 272 55.11 21.62 -70.23
C ILE A 272 54.21 21.40 -69.00
N PRO A 273 53.27 22.29 -68.67
CA PRO A 273 52.37 22.06 -67.55
C PRO A 273 51.46 20.85 -67.83
N VAL A 274 51.40 19.93 -66.88
CA VAL A 274 50.41 18.85 -66.90
C VAL A 274 49.03 19.47 -66.71
N GLN A 275 48.15 19.20 -67.67
CA GLN A 275 46.75 19.63 -67.68
C GLN A 275 46.04 19.22 -66.38
N SER A 276 45.22 20.12 -65.84
CA SER A 276 44.32 19.77 -64.76
C SER A 276 43.29 18.75 -65.26
N LEU A 277 43.23 17.60 -64.59
CA LEU A 277 42.09 16.70 -64.67
C LEU A 277 40.92 17.38 -63.97
N ASN A 278 40.16 18.17 -64.73
CA ASN A 278 38.71 18.34 -64.62
C ASN A 278 38.20 19.30 -65.70
N GLY A 279 38.40 18.89 -66.96
CA GLY A 279 37.68 19.32 -68.16
C GLY A 279 37.01 20.69 -68.12
N THR A 280 37.77 21.75 -68.43
CA THR A 280 37.46 22.84 -69.38
C THR A 280 38.40 24.01 -69.07
N ILE A 281 39.32 24.31 -69.99
CA ILE A 281 40.02 25.60 -70.03
C ILE A 281 39.64 26.23 -71.38
N LEU A 282 38.72 27.19 -71.37
CA LEU A 282 38.57 28.11 -72.48
C LEU A 282 39.51 29.29 -72.21
N ASN A 283 40.71 29.23 -72.79
CA ASN A 283 41.49 30.44 -73.01
C ASN A 283 41.36 30.79 -74.50
N GLU A 284 40.29 31.52 -74.83
CA GLU A 284 40.38 32.47 -75.92
C GLU A 284 41.12 33.70 -75.37
N ASP A 285 42.33 33.93 -75.88
CA ASP A 285 42.84 35.27 -76.11
C ASP A 285 43.96 35.18 -77.15
N ILE A 286 43.55 35.25 -78.42
CA ILE A 286 44.42 35.63 -79.53
C ILE A 286 44.43 37.16 -79.59
N ALA A 287 45.51 37.76 -79.12
CA ALA A 287 45.98 39.11 -79.49
C ALA A 287 47.33 39.33 -78.78
N ASP A 288 48.37 39.95 -79.31
CA ASP A 288 48.72 40.45 -80.63
C ASP A 288 50.21 40.86 -80.52
N SER A 289 50.92 40.86 -81.65
CA SER A 289 52.12 41.65 -81.94
C SER A 289 53.42 41.45 -81.14
N ALA A 290 54.50 41.11 -81.84
CA ALA A 290 55.54 42.10 -82.17
C ALA A 290 56.73 41.44 -82.91
N ARG A 291 57.05 42.03 -84.07
CA ARG A 291 58.36 42.17 -84.77
C ARG A 291 59.37 41.02 -84.76
#